data_AF-A0A5N8US51-F1
#
_entry.id   AF-A0A5N8US51-F1
#
_cell.length_a   1.000
_cell.length_b   1.000
_cell.length_c   1.000
_cell.angle_alpha   90.00
_cell.angle_beta   90.00
_cell.angle_gamma   90.00
#
_symmetry.space_group_name_H-M   'P 1'
#
loop_
_entity.id
_entity.type
_entity.pdbx_description
1 polymer ?
#
loop_
_entity_poly.entity_id
_entity_poly.type
_entity_poly.pdbx_seq_one_letter_code
_entity_poly.pdbx_strand_id
1 'polypeptide(L)' 'MQTTNIDEITLTFLFKLRRAKSLNTLETMTNALERDHPLASEQEAIAVAWVLREKEINTGQLISGQ' A
#
# COMPACT_ATOMS: atom_id res chain seq x y z
N MET A 1 21.11 -7.25 6.64
CA MET A 1 19.75 -6.74 6.86
C MET A 1 19.46 -5.81 5.69
N GLN A 2 18.64 -6.25 4.73
CA GLN A 2 18.27 -5.40 3.59
C GLN A 2 17.25 -4.37 4.09
N THR A 3 17.71 -3.15 4.34
CA THR A 3 16.84 -1.97 4.44
C THR A 3 16.11 -1.87 3.11
N THR A 4 14.85 -2.30 3.08
CA THR A 4 14.01 -2.18 1.90
C THR A 4 13.63 -0.71 1.81
N ASN A 5 14.42 0.08 1.07
CA ASN A 5 14.05 1.45 0.74
C ASN A 5 12.74 1.37 -0.05
N ILE A 6 11.63 1.69 0.60
CA ILE A 6 10.32 1.77 -0.04
C ILE A 6 10.32 3.02 -0.89
N ASP A 7 10.07 2.86 -2.18
CA ASP A 7 9.99 3.96 -3.14
C ASP A 7 8.90 4.99 -2.74
N GLU A 8 9.12 6.26 -3.11
CA GLU A 8 8.25 7.39 -2.73
C GLU A 8 6.81 7.25 -3.26
N ILE A 9 6.64 6.67 -4.45
CA ILE A 9 5.32 6.41 -5.06
C ILE A 9 4.59 5.36 -4.23
N THR A 10 5.29 4.30 -3.83
CA THR A 10 4.73 3.25 -2.96
C THR A 10 4.32 3.81 -1.60
N LEU A 11 5.15 4.66 -0.98
CA LEU A 11 4.80 5.32 0.28
C LEU A 11 3.56 6.20 0.13
N THR A 12 3.44 6.93 -0.98
CA THR A 12 2.27 7.77 -1.28
C THR A 12 0.99 6.95 -1.31
N PHE A 13 0.98 5.81 -2.00
CA PHE A 13 -0.18 4.91 -2.02
C PHE A 13 -0.43 4.23 -0.67
N LEU A 14 0.62 3.84 0.04
CA LEU A 14 0.51 3.27 1.38
C LEU A 14 -0.19 4.24 2.36
N PHE A 15 0.17 5.54 2.33
CA PHE A 15 -0.50 6.55 3.15
C PHE A 15 -1.99 6.69 2.82
N LYS A 16 -2.37 6.60 1.54
CA LYS A 16 -3.78 6.58 1.14
C LYS A 16 -4.50 5.34 1.69
N LEU A 17 -3.89 4.16 1.55
CA LEU A 17 -4.45 2.87 1.98
C LEU A 17 -4.51 2.68 3.52
N ARG A 18 -3.72 3.42 4.30
CA ARG A 18 -3.74 3.36 5.79
C ARG A 18 -5.08 3.73 6.44
N ARG A 19 -5.97 4.37 5.70
CA ARG A 19 -7.35 4.63 6.14
C ARG A 19 -8.18 3.33 6.22
N ALA A 20 -7.84 2.31 5.44
CA ALA A 20 -8.48 1.00 5.51
C ALA A 20 -8.18 0.30 6.84
N LYS A 21 -9.22 -0.05 7.59
CA LYS A 21 -9.13 -0.78 8.87
C LYS A 21 -9.42 -2.27 8.75
N SER A 22 -9.88 -2.72 7.58
CA SER A 22 -10.18 -4.11 7.26
C SER A 22 -9.71 -4.44 5.85
N LEU A 23 -9.49 -5.72 5.57
CA LEU A 23 -9.04 -6.19 4.26
C LEU A 23 -10.07 -5.88 3.15
N ASN A 24 -11.37 -5.96 3.46
CA ASN A 24 -12.43 -5.62 2.50
C ASN A 24 -12.39 -4.14 2.08
N THR A 25 -12.16 -3.24 3.04
CA THR A 25 -12.00 -1.81 2.72
C THR A 25 -10.70 -1.56 1.96
N LEU A 26 -9.63 -2.27 2.31
CA LEU A 26 -8.35 -2.18 1.62
C LEU A 26 -8.48 -2.57 0.14
N GLU A 27 -9.14 -3.68 -0.16
CA GLU A 27 -9.44 -4.13 -1.52
C GLU A 27 -10.26 -3.09 -2.30
N THR A 28 -11.35 -2.59 -1.71
CA THR A 28 -12.20 -1.58 -2.36
C THR A 28 -11.42 -0.30 -2.70
N MET A 29 -10.58 0.17 -1.78
CA MET A 29 -9.75 1.37 -2.00
C MET A 29 -8.67 1.13 -3.07
N THR A 30 -8.11 -0.06 -3.10
CA THR A 30 -7.06 -0.44 -4.06
C THR A 30 -7.61 -0.50 -5.47
N ASN A 31 -8.76 -1.16 -5.66
CA ASN A 31 -9.47 -1.19 -6.93
C ASN A 31 -9.84 0.22 -7.45
N ALA A 32 -10.09 1.17 -6.55
CA ALA A 32 -10.32 2.57 -6.94
C ALA A 32 -9.03 3.24 -7.42
N LEU A 33 -7.93 3.08 -6.66
CA LEU A 33 -6.62 3.63 -7.03
C LEU A 33 -6.12 3.05 -8.35
N GLU A 34 -6.27 1.75 -8.59
CA GLU A 34 -5.84 1.11 -9.82
C GLU A 34 -6.59 1.64 -11.05
N ARG A 35 -7.88 2.00 -10.90
CA ARG A 35 -8.64 2.64 -11.99
C ARG A 35 -8.17 4.06 -12.27
N ASP A 36 -7.83 4.80 -11.22
CA ASP A 36 -7.41 6.21 -11.33
C ASP A 36 -5.95 6.36 -11.79
N HIS A 37 -5.12 5.32 -11.63
CA HIS A 37 -3.67 5.32 -11.89
C HIS A 37 -3.24 4.18 -12.83
N PRO A 38 -3.56 4.23 -14.14
CA PRO A 38 -3.38 3.10 -15.06
C PRO A 38 -1.93 2.83 -15.50
N LEU A 39 -0.96 3.65 -15.08
CA LEU A 39 0.45 3.44 -15.46
C LEU A 39 1.02 2.20 -14.75
N ALA A 40 1.78 1.39 -15.48
CA ALA A 40 2.36 0.15 -14.95
C ALA A 40 3.16 0.38 -13.66
N SER A 41 3.99 1.42 -13.62
CA SER A 41 4.77 1.78 -12.43
C SER A 41 3.90 2.14 -11.22
N GLU A 42 2.74 2.75 -11.44
CA GLU A 42 1.81 3.08 -10.36
C GLU A 42 1.05 1.83 -9.88
N GLN A 43 0.67 0.94 -10.80
CA GLN A 43 0.06 -0.35 -10.47
C GLN A 43 0.99 -1.20 -9.60
N GLU A 44 2.28 -1.26 -9.95
CA GLU A 44 3.30 -1.96 -9.15
C GLU A 44 3.40 -1.34 -7.74
N ALA A 45 3.45 0.00 -7.64
CA ALA A 45 3.51 0.70 -6.37
C ALA A 45 2.24 0.49 -5.50
N ILE A 46 1.05 0.46 -6.12
CA ILE A 46 -0.23 0.19 -5.46
C ILE A 46 -0.25 -1.25 -4.92
N ALA A 47 0.20 -2.24 -5.71
CA ALA A 47 0.27 -3.63 -5.28
C ALA A 47 1.22 -3.81 -4.08
N VAL A 48 2.40 -3.18 -4.09
CA VAL A 48 3.32 -3.20 -2.94
C VAL A 48 2.70 -2.52 -1.72
N ALA A 49 2.06 -1.37 -1.91
CA ALA A 49 1.37 -0.66 -0.83
C ALA A 49 0.23 -1.49 -0.21
N TRP A 50 -0.49 -2.28 -1.01
CA TRP A 50 -1.51 -3.21 -0.54
C TRP A 50 -0.91 -4.27 0.38
N VAL A 51 0.17 -4.94 -0.05
CA VAL A 51 0.84 -6.00 0.75
C VAL A 51 1.37 -5.43 2.06
N LEU A 52 1.94 -4.23 2.03
CA LEU A 52 2.39 -3.55 3.25
C LEU A 52 1.21 -3.27 4.17
N ARG A 53 0.10 -2.73 3.65
CA ARG A 53 -1.05 -2.41 4.47
C ARG A 53 -1.77 -3.65 5.02
N GLU A 54 -1.84 -4.73 4.25
CA GLU A 54 -2.36 -6.02 4.70
C GLU A 54 -1.58 -6.51 5.93
N LYS A 55 -0.24 -6.48 5.86
CA LYS A 55 0.63 -6.84 6.99
C LYS A 55 0.37 -5.95 8.20
N GLU A 56 0.21 -4.64 8.01
CA GLU A 56 -0.10 -3.71 9.12
C GLU A 56 -1.45 -4.03 9.78
N ILE A 57 -2.47 -4.41 8.99
CA ILE A 57 -3.78 -4.80 9.52
C ILE A 57 -3.69 -6.12 10.30
N ASN A 58 -3.00 -7.11 9.73
CA ASN A 58 -2.89 -8.45 10.34
C ASN A 58 -2.02 -8.47 11.60
N THR A 59 -0.98 -7.63 11.66
CA THR A 59 -0.04 -7.59 12.80
C THR A 59 -0.34 -6.50 13.82
N GLY A 60 -1.12 -5.48 13.45
CA GLY A 60 -1.33 -4.28 14.25
C GLY A 60 -0.08 -3.37 14.34
N GLN A 61 1.01 -3.70 13.64
CA GLN A 61 2.26 -2.94 13.65
C GLN A 61 2.39 -2.12 12.36
N LEU A 62 2.74 -0.84 12.49
CA LEU A 62 2.99 0.01 11.33
C LEU A 62 4.35 -0.29 10.72
N ILE A 63 4.39 -0.52 9.42
CA ILE A 63 5.64 -0.68 8.69
C ILE A 63 6.20 0.72 8.46
N SER A 64 7.31 1.03 9.12
CA SER A 64 8.02 2.30 8.96
C SER A 64 9.08 2.10 7.89
N GLY A 65 9.00 2.83 6.78
CA GLY A 65 10.12 2.95 5.86
C GLY A 65 11.23 3.72 6.57
N GLN A 66 12.24 3.03 7.08
CA GLN A 66 13.49 3.56 7.60
C GLN A 66 14.65 2.77 7.02
#